data_AF-N6UG96-F1
#
_entry.id   AF-N6UG96-F1
#
_cell.length_a   1.000
_cell.length_b   1.000
_cell.length_c   1.000
_cell.angle_alpha   90.00
_cell.angle_beta   90.00
_cell.angle_gamma   90.00
#
_symmetry.space_group_name_H-M   'P 1'
#
loop_
_entity.id
_entity.type
_entity.pdbx_description
1 polymer ?
#
loop_
_entity_poly.entity_id
_entity_poly.type
_entity_poly.pdbx_seq_one_letter_code
_entity_poly.pdbx_strand_id
1 'polypeptide(L)'
;MLKLQLMTEKDRREAAYIERRRIQEEERKKRLFNPRQRLIGIDTQALQAQIEEKKKKELEVKRNDSIFENELKKADQIAITLEQKQREEQKKLQKEIETFRKNFQKPEDRREFDLNDPNGIKKQLPCRLHDDDPRLGPSSAQKFEGEDLSNEERLKLQKVQIKAWLGQQLIEREQAEKERKMAEDAYKAAVIARDQRAIELDKIEKECRKKLEEATTRYNLALAEQKCNTTMTKKQQTEEDNTAEIYNTLTSDLLELPELLENPDVSQSNMGPGKKIAYLYKGMSEEEKLQIRREQISQIEEARKKKEMEARMQREFEAYINGTQQTIHLMNLELKRKHREELKKIADENLRLAEEQKSRKKFLNTIVYVNRATEDYFDQFNKSSR
;
A
#
# COMPACT_ATOMS: atom_id res chain seq x y z
N MET A 1 14.84 -116.70 221.67
CA MET A 1 13.92 -115.58 221.43
C MET A 1 14.57 -114.56 220.48
N LEU A 2 13.77 -113.74 219.76
CA LEU A 2 14.07 -112.61 218.85
C LEU A 2 13.95 -112.88 217.32
N LYS A 3 13.03 -112.13 216.68
CA LYS A 3 12.54 -112.25 215.29
C LYS A 3 13.28 -111.27 214.35
N LEU A 4 13.87 -111.78 213.26
CA LEU A 4 14.45 -111.02 212.14
C LEU A 4 13.58 -111.22 210.89
N GLN A 5 13.03 -110.13 210.32
CA GLN A 5 12.23 -110.13 209.07
C GLN A 5 13.13 -109.78 207.87
N LEU A 6 13.21 -110.67 206.87
CA LEU A 6 13.96 -110.46 205.62
C LEU A 6 13.15 -109.63 204.59
N MET A 7 13.77 -108.58 204.04
CA MET A 7 13.28 -107.67 202.96
C MET A 7 13.10 -108.37 201.61
N THR A 8 12.08 -107.97 200.82
CA THR A 8 11.76 -108.49 199.48
C THR A 8 12.39 -107.68 198.32
N GLU A 9 12.56 -108.27 197.13
CA GLU A 9 13.19 -107.60 195.95
C GLU A 9 12.44 -106.34 195.46
N LYS A 10 11.11 -106.29 195.62
CA LYS A 10 10.31 -105.10 195.29
C LYS A 10 10.75 -103.90 196.11
N ASP A 11 11.10 -104.11 197.38
CA ASP A 11 11.54 -103.03 198.29
C ASP A 11 12.91 -102.48 197.88
N ARG A 12 13.80 -103.31 197.30
CA ARG A 12 15.10 -102.84 196.77
C ARG A 12 14.94 -101.98 195.52
N ARG A 13 14.01 -102.32 194.62
CA ARG A 13 13.71 -101.50 193.42
C ARG A 13 13.07 -100.17 193.80
N GLU A 14 12.14 -100.18 194.75
CA GLU A 14 11.56 -98.95 195.29
C GLU A 14 12.62 -98.09 195.97
N ALA A 15 13.50 -98.67 196.79
CA ALA A 15 14.62 -97.95 197.39
C ALA A 15 15.56 -97.33 196.35
N ALA A 16 15.91 -98.06 195.28
CA ALA A 16 16.77 -97.55 194.21
C ALA A 16 16.08 -96.45 193.37
N TYR A 17 14.77 -96.55 193.14
CA TYR A 17 14.00 -95.48 192.48
C TYR A 17 13.92 -94.23 193.37
N ILE A 18 13.70 -94.40 194.67
CA ILE A 18 13.70 -93.32 195.66
C ILE A 18 15.09 -92.67 195.73
N GLU A 19 16.17 -93.44 195.73
CA GLU A 19 17.53 -92.91 195.69
C GLU A 19 17.82 -92.16 194.39
N ARG A 20 17.48 -92.71 193.21
CA ARG A 20 17.63 -91.97 191.94
C ARG A 20 16.84 -90.67 191.95
N ARG A 21 15.62 -90.70 192.50
CA ARG A 21 14.78 -89.52 192.63
C ARG A 21 15.40 -88.52 193.61
N ARG A 22 15.99 -88.98 194.71
CA ARG A 22 16.76 -88.13 195.64
C ARG A 22 17.99 -87.53 194.98
N ILE A 23 18.79 -88.31 194.24
CA ILE A 23 19.98 -87.83 193.52
C ILE A 23 19.57 -86.79 192.47
N GLN A 24 18.53 -87.05 191.69
CA GLN A 24 17.99 -86.08 190.74
C GLN A 24 17.44 -84.83 191.43
N GLU A 25 16.75 -84.97 192.57
CA GLU A 25 16.32 -83.84 193.41
C GLU A 25 17.51 -83.07 193.97
N GLU A 26 18.59 -83.72 194.39
CA GLU A 26 19.81 -83.06 194.86
C GLU A 26 20.54 -82.32 193.74
N GLU A 27 20.70 -82.93 192.57
CA GLU A 27 21.25 -82.27 191.38
C GLU A 27 20.37 -81.11 190.91
N ARG A 28 19.04 -81.27 191.03
CA ARG A 28 18.10 -80.19 190.77
C ARG A 28 18.21 -79.10 191.82
N LYS A 29 18.30 -79.43 193.11
CA LYS A 29 18.49 -78.47 194.20
C LYS A 29 19.81 -77.71 194.04
N LYS A 30 20.90 -78.36 193.66
CA LYS A 30 22.18 -77.70 193.35
C LYS A 30 22.01 -76.62 192.28
N ARG A 31 21.21 -76.89 191.23
CA ARG A 31 20.89 -75.91 190.18
C ARG A 31 19.88 -74.85 190.62
N LEU A 32 18.84 -75.25 191.36
CA LEU A 32 17.74 -74.37 191.75
C LEU A 32 18.14 -73.44 192.88
N PHE A 33 18.92 -73.88 193.87
CA PHE A 33 19.34 -73.03 194.99
C PHE A 33 20.51 -72.11 194.63
N ASN A 34 21.31 -72.43 193.62
CA ASN A 34 22.37 -71.54 193.14
C ASN A 34 21.76 -70.39 192.31
N PRO A 35 21.72 -69.14 192.82
CA PRO A 35 21.07 -68.02 192.13
C PRO A 35 21.72 -67.75 190.77
N ARG A 36 23.04 -67.95 190.65
CA ARG A 36 23.82 -67.65 189.44
C ARG A 36 23.55 -68.65 188.31
N GLN A 37 23.45 -69.95 188.61
CA GLN A 37 23.04 -70.95 187.62
C GLN A 37 21.57 -70.83 187.23
N ARG A 38 20.71 -70.37 188.14
CA ARG A 38 19.28 -70.14 187.88
C ARG A 38 19.04 -68.93 186.96
N LEU A 39 19.81 -67.86 187.15
CA LEU A 39 19.72 -66.64 186.35
C LEU A 39 20.51 -66.74 185.03
N ILE A 40 21.70 -67.36 185.04
CA ILE A 40 22.65 -67.35 183.90
C ILE A 40 23.40 -68.71 183.84
N GLY A 41 22.66 -69.82 183.82
CA GLY A 41 23.22 -71.15 183.59
C GLY A 41 23.40 -71.41 182.10
N ILE A 42 24.62 -71.25 181.59
CA ILE A 42 24.95 -71.43 180.16
C ILE A 42 26.06 -72.48 180.03
N ASP A 43 25.86 -73.48 179.18
CA ASP A 43 26.88 -74.49 178.85
C ASP A 43 27.84 -73.92 177.79
N THR A 44 28.96 -73.39 178.26
CA THR A 44 29.96 -72.75 177.39
C THR A 44 30.65 -73.75 176.47
N GLN A 45 30.81 -75.02 176.88
CA GLN A 45 31.46 -76.05 176.05
C GLN A 45 30.57 -76.49 174.90
N ALA A 46 29.27 -76.73 175.17
CA ALA A 46 28.31 -77.04 174.12
C ALA A 46 28.13 -75.87 173.14
N LEU A 47 28.10 -74.62 173.62
CA LEU A 47 28.05 -73.44 172.75
C LEU A 47 29.32 -73.31 171.90
N GLN A 48 30.51 -73.57 172.46
CA GLN A 48 31.76 -73.53 171.71
C GLN A 48 31.75 -74.56 170.57
N ALA A 49 31.31 -75.80 170.84
CA ALA A 49 31.16 -76.84 169.83
C ALA A 49 30.14 -76.46 168.74
N GLN A 50 29.00 -75.86 169.11
CA GLN A 50 28.02 -75.35 168.15
C GLN A 50 28.59 -74.22 167.27
N ILE A 51 29.40 -73.32 167.84
CA ILE A 51 30.08 -72.26 167.10
C ILE A 51 31.07 -72.87 166.10
N GLU A 52 31.85 -73.87 166.50
CA GLU A 52 32.81 -74.56 165.62
C GLU A 52 32.11 -75.32 164.49
N GLU A 53 31.02 -76.03 164.78
CA GLU A 53 30.21 -76.71 163.77
C GLU A 53 29.60 -75.70 162.78
N LYS A 54 29.06 -74.58 163.27
CA LYS A 54 28.54 -73.50 162.44
C LYS A 54 29.63 -72.89 161.55
N LYS A 55 30.84 -72.65 162.09
CA LYS A 55 31.99 -72.18 161.31
C LYS A 55 32.41 -73.18 160.23
N LYS A 56 32.43 -74.48 160.54
CA LYS A 56 32.74 -75.53 159.53
C LYS A 56 31.71 -75.55 158.41
N LYS A 57 30.40 -75.53 158.74
CA LYS A 57 29.32 -75.43 157.75
C LYS A 57 29.45 -74.17 156.90
N GLU A 58 29.74 -73.03 157.52
CA GLU A 58 29.93 -71.77 156.79
C GLU A 58 31.14 -71.82 155.84
N LEU A 59 32.24 -72.47 156.24
CA LEU A 59 33.40 -72.68 155.38
C LEU A 59 33.11 -73.63 154.21
N GLU A 60 32.33 -74.69 154.44
CA GLU A 60 31.91 -75.61 153.37
C GLU A 60 30.97 -74.92 152.37
N VAL A 61 30.00 -74.14 152.86
CA VAL A 61 29.12 -73.31 152.00
C VAL A 61 29.96 -72.35 151.18
N LYS A 62 30.87 -71.58 151.80
CA LYS A 62 31.79 -70.68 151.08
C LYS A 62 32.66 -71.40 150.06
N ARG A 63 33.10 -72.62 150.35
CA ARG A 63 33.87 -73.44 149.41
C ARG A 63 33.03 -73.86 148.21
N ASN A 64 31.80 -74.32 148.45
CA ASN A 64 30.87 -74.71 147.40
C ASN A 64 30.48 -73.51 146.54
N ASP A 65 30.12 -72.38 147.17
CA ASP A 65 29.83 -71.12 146.48
C ASP A 65 31.00 -70.69 145.62
N SER A 66 32.24 -70.77 146.12
CA SER A 66 33.44 -70.46 145.34
C SER A 66 33.63 -71.40 144.14
N ILE A 67 33.29 -72.69 144.25
CA ILE A 67 33.33 -73.64 143.12
C ILE A 67 32.28 -73.23 142.08
N PHE A 68 31.03 -72.98 142.49
CA PHE A 68 29.96 -72.56 141.58
C PHE A 68 30.26 -71.22 140.91
N GLU A 69 30.80 -70.24 141.63
CA GLU A 69 31.25 -68.97 141.05
C GLU A 69 32.33 -69.19 139.99
N ASN A 70 33.27 -70.11 140.21
CA ASN A 70 34.31 -70.42 139.24
C ASN A 70 33.76 -71.17 138.01
N GLU A 71 32.78 -72.05 138.18
CA GLU A 71 32.09 -72.70 137.07
C GLU A 71 31.26 -71.71 136.26
N LEU A 72 30.55 -70.79 136.91
CA LEU A 72 29.80 -69.72 136.26
C LEU A 72 30.73 -68.82 135.44
N LYS A 73 31.87 -68.40 136.02
CA LYS A 73 32.91 -67.63 135.29
C LYS A 73 33.42 -68.36 134.05
N LYS A 74 33.60 -69.69 134.12
CA LYS A 74 34.00 -70.50 132.95
C LYS A 74 32.88 -70.56 131.90
N ALA A 75 31.63 -70.75 132.32
CA ALA A 75 30.48 -70.77 131.42
C ALA A 75 30.30 -69.42 130.70
N ASP A 76 30.42 -68.31 131.43
CA ASP A 76 30.37 -66.95 130.88
C ASP A 76 31.49 -66.72 129.85
N GLN A 77 32.72 -67.15 130.16
CA GLN A 77 33.84 -67.09 129.22
C GLN A 77 33.55 -67.89 127.94
N ILE A 78 33.00 -69.10 128.07
CA ILE A 78 32.61 -69.92 126.91
C ILE A 78 31.54 -69.21 126.09
N ALA A 79 30.50 -68.66 126.73
CA ALA A 79 29.44 -67.92 126.05
C ALA A 79 29.98 -66.72 125.27
N ILE A 80 30.87 -65.93 125.87
CA ILE A 80 31.53 -64.79 125.21
C ILE A 80 32.34 -65.25 123.99
N THR A 81 33.11 -66.34 124.11
CA THR A 81 33.91 -66.84 122.98
C THR A 81 33.04 -67.38 121.84
N LEU A 82 31.92 -68.04 122.15
CA LEU A 82 30.97 -68.52 121.14
C LEU A 82 30.27 -67.36 120.44
N GLU A 83 29.87 -66.33 121.20
CA GLU A 83 29.29 -65.11 120.63
C GLU A 83 30.28 -64.39 119.72
N GLN A 84 31.56 -64.30 120.10
CA GLN A 84 32.62 -63.74 119.26
C GLN A 84 32.78 -64.52 117.95
N LYS A 85 32.85 -65.86 118.00
CA LYS A 85 32.92 -66.70 116.81
C LYS A 85 31.70 -66.51 115.90
N GLN A 86 30.50 -66.49 116.48
CA GLN A 86 29.28 -66.26 115.71
C GLN A 86 29.27 -64.88 115.04
N ARG A 87 29.72 -63.83 115.74
CA ARG A 87 29.88 -62.49 115.17
C ARG A 87 30.91 -62.46 114.04
N GLU A 88 32.01 -63.20 114.16
CA GLU A 88 33.03 -63.31 113.12
C GLU A 88 32.49 -64.03 111.88
N GLU A 89 31.76 -65.13 112.05
CA GLU A 89 31.11 -65.86 110.95
C GLU A 89 30.05 -65.00 110.25
N GLN A 90 29.22 -64.28 111.01
CA GLN A 90 28.25 -63.34 110.44
C GLN A 90 28.94 -62.23 109.63
N LYS A 91 30.04 -61.67 110.15
CA LYS A 91 30.85 -60.69 109.42
C LYS A 91 31.45 -61.28 108.14
N LYS A 92 31.92 -62.53 108.19
CA LYS A 92 32.48 -63.21 107.01
C LYS A 92 31.41 -63.46 105.95
N LEU A 93 30.25 -63.98 106.35
CA LEU A 93 29.12 -64.20 105.45
C LEU A 93 28.63 -62.89 104.83
N GLN A 94 28.54 -61.82 105.62
CA GLN A 94 28.14 -60.51 105.11
C GLN A 94 29.16 -59.97 104.10
N LYS A 95 30.46 -60.14 104.36
CA LYS A 95 31.51 -59.80 103.38
C LYS A 95 31.36 -60.59 102.09
N GLU A 96 31.09 -61.89 102.17
CA GLU A 96 30.88 -62.76 101.00
C GLU A 96 29.62 -62.37 100.20
N ILE A 97 28.53 -62.02 100.88
CA ILE A 97 27.32 -61.50 100.22
C ILE A 97 27.62 -60.17 99.55
N GLU A 98 28.35 -59.27 100.20
CA GLU A 98 28.72 -57.98 99.62
C GLU A 98 29.67 -58.13 98.44
N THR A 99 30.65 -59.04 98.49
CA THR A 99 31.53 -59.32 97.35
C THR A 99 30.74 -59.93 96.19
N PHE A 100 29.81 -60.84 96.46
CA PHE A 100 28.92 -61.40 95.45
C PHE A 100 28.05 -60.32 94.79
N ARG A 101 27.41 -59.45 95.59
CA ARG A 101 26.61 -58.31 95.10
C ARG A 101 27.45 -57.36 94.23
N LYS A 102 28.65 -57.01 94.69
CA LYS A 102 29.57 -56.12 93.96
C LYS A 102 30.05 -56.71 92.64
N ASN A 103 30.27 -58.02 92.58
CA ASN A 103 30.87 -58.66 91.41
C ASN A 103 29.84 -59.12 90.38
N PHE A 104 28.68 -59.63 90.82
CA PHE A 104 27.72 -60.32 89.95
C PHE A 104 26.32 -59.67 89.90
N GLN A 105 26.06 -58.65 90.72
CA GLN A 105 24.77 -57.93 90.73
C GLN A 105 24.96 -56.44 90.41
N LYS A 106 25.93 -56.13 89.55
CA LYS A 106 26.14 -54.76 89.11
C LYS A 106 24.94 -54.30 88.27
N PRO A 107 24.56 -53.01 88.34
CA PRO A 107 23.53 -52.46 87.46
C PRO A 107 23.85 -52.66 85.97
N GLU A 108 25.15 -52.63 85.63
CA GLU A 108 25.70 -52.80 84.28
C GLU A 108 25.42 -54.17 83.67
N ASP A 109 25.33 -55.21 84.50
CA ASP A 109 25.14 -56.60 84.05
C ASP A 109 23.65 -56.97 83.89
N ARG A 110 22.74 -56.01 84.10
CA ARG A 110 21.30 -56.22 83.91
C ARG A 110 20.96 -56.35 82.43
N ARG A 111 19.97 -57.20 82.11
CA ARG A 111 19.51 -57.41 80.73
C ARG A 111 19.04 -56.12 80.06
N GLU A 112 18.40 -55.25 80.84
CA GLU A 112 17.85 -53.97 80.42
C GLU A 112 18.77 -52.77 80.71
N PHE A 113 20.06 -53.01 80.96
CA PHE A 113 20.99 -51.91 81.22
C PHE A 113 21.18 -51.02 80.00
N ASP A 114 21.14 -51.57 78.78
CA ASP A 114 21.19 -50.82 77.52
C ASP A 114 20.10 -49.73 77.41
N LEU A 115 18.90 -50.01 77.93
CA LEU A 115 17.79 -49.07 78.01
C LEU A 115 17.94 -48.06 79.15
N ASN A 116 18.55 -48.46 80.26
CA ASN A 116 18.69 -47.66 81.48
C ASN A 116 20.06 -46.98 81.64
N ASP A 117 20.96 -47.12 80.66
CA ASP A 117 22.30 -46.54 80.69
C ASP A 117 22.20 -45.01 80.71
N PRO A 118 22.72 -44.33 81.77
CA PRO A 118 22.74 -42.88 81.83
C PRO A 118 23.46 -42.21 80.65
N ASN A 119 24.36 -42.94 79.98
CA ASN A 119 25.08 -42.47 78.80
C ASN A 119 24.53 -43.04 77.48
N GLY A 120 23.36 -43.70 77.48
CA GLY A 120 22.77 -44.32 76.30
C GLY A 120 22.68 -43.37 75.10
N ILE A 121 22.18 -42.14 75.33
CA ILE A 121 22.06 -41.10 74.29
C ILE A 121 23.43 -40.70 73.70
N LYS A 122 24.49 -40.70 74.51
CA LYS A 122 25.85 -40.34 74.05
C LYS A 122 26.50 -41.46 73.23
N LYS A 123 26.12 -42.71 73.48
CA LYS A 123 26.60 -43.89 72.74
C LYS A 123 25.82 -44.12 71.44
N GLN A 124 24.59 -43.62 71.35
CA GLN A 124 23.76 -43.71 70.15
C GLN A 124 24.34 -42.90 69.00
N LEU A 125 24.40 -43.51 67.82
CA LEU A 125 24.75 -42.82 66.58
C LEU A 125 23.54 -41.99 66.11
N PRO A 126 23.77 -40.82 65.48
CA PRO A 126 22.72 -40.09 64.77
C PRO A 126 21.98 -41.00 63.78
N CYS A 127 20.68 -40.72 63.58
CA CYS A 127 19.82 -41.49 62.68
C CYS A 127 20.34 -41.48 61.22
N ARG A 128 20.99 -40.39 60.79
CA ARG A 128 21.67 -40.25 59.50
C ARG A 128 23.08 -39.70 59.75
N LEU A 129 24.12 -40.43 59.31
CA LEU A 129 25.52 -40.01 59.49
C LEU A 129 26.04 -39.18 58.31
N HIS A 130 25.69 -39.58 57.09
CA HIS A 130 26.07 -38.93 55.84
C HIS A 130 24.94 -39.13 54.80
N ASP A 131 25.00 -38.39 53.70
CA ASP A 131 23.94 -38.43 52.69
C ASP A 131 23.82 -39.79 52.01
N ASP A 132 24.93 -40.52 51.85
CA ASP A 132 24.97 -41.85 51.24
C ASP A 132 25.16 -42.97 52.27
N ASP A 133 24.48 -42.86 53.42
CA ASP A 133 24.52 -43.88 54.47
C ASP A 133 23.84 -45.18 54.00
N PRO A 134 24.58 -46.29 53.83
CA PRO A 134 24.04 -47.54 53.31
C PRO A 134 23.02 -48.21 54.24
N ARG A 135 22.91 -47.76 55.50
CA ARG A 135 21.91 -48.24 56.47
C ARG A 135 20.52 -47.66 56.19
N LEU A 136 20.44 -46.57 55.42
CA LEU A 136 19.21 -45.84 55.15
C LEU A 136 18.56 -46.28 53.85
N GLY A 137 17.71 -47.30 53.96
CA GLY A 137 16.80 -47.68 52.87
C GLY A 137 15.54 -46.78 52.81
N PRO A 138 14.68 -46.96 51.79
CA PRO A 138 13.47 -46.14 51.61
C PRO A 138 12.47 -46.26 52.77
N SER A 139 12.44 -47.40 53.48
CA SER A 139 11.59 -47.59 54.66
C SER A 139 12.02 -46.78 55.88
N SER A 140 13.27 -46.30 55.94
CA SER A 140 13.79 -45.56 57.10
C SER A 140 13.22 -44.14 57.24
N ALA A 141 12.70 -43.58 56.14
CA ALA A 141 12.20 -42.21 56.02
C ALA A 141 13.19 -41.13 56.49
N GLN A 142 14.51 -41.42 56.49
CA GLN A 142 15.56 -40.46 56.86
C GLN A 142 16.21 -39.76 55.65
N LYS A 143 16.05 -40.31 54.44
CA LYS A 143 16.52 -39.76 53.17
C LYS A 143 15.37 -39.77 52.18
N PHE A 144 15.11 -38.63 51.56
CA PHE A 144 14.08 -38.48 50.53
C PHE A 144 14.74 -38.08 49.21
N GLU A 145 14.38 -38.74 48.11
CA GLU A 145 14.95 -38.42 46.79
C GLU A 145 14.54 -37.04 46.28
N GLY A 146 13.46 -36.45 46.81
CA GLY A 146 13.07 -35.07 46.51
C GLY A 146 13.92 -34.00 47.20
N GLU A 147 14.77 -34.39 48.16
CA GLU A 147 15.73 -33.50 48.81
C GLU A 147 16.89 -33.21 47.84
N ASP A 148 16.89 -32.02 47.25
CA ASP A 148 17.92 -31.62 46.29
C ASP A 148 19.06 -30.84 46.96
N LEU A 149 20.10 -31.58 47.35
CA LEU A 149 21.32 -31.03 47.94
C LEU A 149 22.15 -30.23 46.93
N SER A 150 22.00 -30.51 45.63
CA SER A 150 22.76 -29.87 44.54
C SER A 150 22.03 -28.66 43.93
N ASN A 151 20.93 -28.20 44.55
CA ASN A 151 20.11 -27.13 44.01
C ASN A 151 20.92 -25.84 43.73
N GLU A 152 21.81 -25.45 44.65
CA GLU A 152 22.64 -24.26 44.47
C GLU A 152 23.60 -24.38 43.27
N GLU A 153 24.22 -25.55 43.07
CA GLU A 153 25.12 -25.82 41.95
C GLU A 153 24.37 -25.79 40.62
N ARG A 154 23.19 -26.43 40.59
CA ARG A 154 22.29 -26.38 39.43
C ARG A 154 21.86 -24.95 39.10
N LEU A 155 21.52 -24.14 40.10
CA LEU A 155 21.17 -22.73 39.90
C LEU A 155 22.35 -21.91 39.37
N LYS A 156 23.58 -22.18 39.84
CA LYS A 156 24.80 -21.54 39.31
C LYS A 156 24.99 -21.90 37.84
N LEU A 157 24.87 -23.18 37.47
CA LEU A 157 24.98 -23.64 36.09
C LEU A 157 23.90 -23.00 35.20
N GLN A 158 22.64 -22.97 35.65
CA GLN A 158 21.55 -22.32 34.92
C GLN A 158 21.83 -20.82 34.70
N LYS A 159 22.32 -20.11 35.72
CA LYS A 159 22.71 -18.70 35.59
C LYS A 159 23.82 -18.49 34.57
N VAL A 160 24.83 -19.38 34.55
CA VAL A 160 25.92 -19.32 33.57
C VAL A 160 25.39 -19.57 32.16
N GLN A 161 24.51 -20.55 31.98
CA GLN A 161 23.88 -20.83 30.69
C GLN A 161 23.05 -19.65 30.19
N ILE A 162 22.18 -19.10 31.04
CA ILE A 162 21.36 -17.92 30.71
C ILE A 162 22.25 -16.73 30.33
N LYS A 163 23.33 -16.49 31.09
CA LYS A 163 24.27 -15.41 30.79
C LYS A 163 24.95 -15.61 29.44
N ALA A 164 25.34 -16.85 29.10
CA ALA A 164 25.94 -17.17 27.81
C ALA A 164 24.96 -16.94 26.65
N TRP A 165 23.72 -17.41 26.78
CA TRP A 165 22.68 -17.21 25.76
C TRP A 165 22.34 -15.74 25.56
N LEU A 166 22.17 -14.97 26.65
CA LEU A 166 21.91 -13.53 26.56
C LEU A 166 23.10 -12.79 25.94
N GLY A 167 24.34 -13.19 26.28
CA GLY A 167 25.55 -12.65 25.68
C GLY A 167 25.58 -12.89 24.16
N GLN A 168 25.27 -14.10 23.72
CA GLN A 168 25.18 -14.43 22.30
C GLN A 168 24.09 -13.62 21.59
N GLN A 169 22.88 -13.56 22.16
CA GLN A 169 21.78 -12.78 21.58
C GLN A 169 22.10 -11.28 21.47
N LEU A 170 22.81 -10.71 22.46
CA LEU A 170 23.24 -9.31 22.40
C LEU A 170 24.23 -9.07 21.26
N ILE A 171 25.22 -9.96 21.08
CA ILE A 171 26.21 -9.87 20.01
C ILE A 171 25.53 -10.01 18.65
N GLU A 172 24.65 -11.01 18.47
CA GLU A 172 23.89 -11.22 17.23
C GLU A 172 23.03 -10.00 16.90
N ARG A 173 22.34 -9.44 17.90
CA ARG A 173 21.52 -8.23 17.72
C ARG A 173 22.36 -7.02 17.33
N GLU A 174 23.51 -6.81 17.98
CA GLU A 174 24.41 -5.71 17.68
C GLU A 174 25.02 -5.84 16.27
N GLN A 175 25.39 -7.06 15.87
CA GLN A 175 25.88 -7.34 14.51
C GLN A 175 24.79 -7.07 13.47
N ALA A 176 23.58 -7.59 13.68
CA ALA A 176 22.45 -7.36 12.78
C ALA A 176 22.10 -5.86 12.67
N GLU A 177 22.17 -5.11 13.78
CA GLU A 177 21.93 -3.66 13.76
C GLU A 177 23.03 -2.90 13.01
N LYS A 178 24.30 -3.28 13.18
CA LYS A 178 25.43 -2.72 12.40
C LYS A 178 25.27 -3.01 10.92
N GLU A 179 24.94 -4.25 10.55
CA GLU A 179 24.68 -4.63 9.16
C GLU A 179 23.51 -3.86 8.56
N ARG A 180 22.39 -3.74 9.28
CA ARG A 180 21.25 -2.93 8.85
C ARG A 180 21.66 -1.49 8.61
N LYS A 181 22.41 -0.89 9.54
CA LYS A 181 22.85 0.51 9.42
C LYS A 181 23.80 0.70 8.23
N MET A 182 24.76 -0.21 8.03
CA MET A 182 25.64 -0.18 6.86
C MET A 182 24.85 -0.30 5.55
N ALA A 183 23.85 -1.18 5.50
CA ALA A 183 22.98 -1.33 4.34
C ALA A 183 22.13 -0.08 4.09
N GLU A 184 21.57 0.52 5.13
CA GLU A 184 20.83 1.79 5.04
C GLU A 184 21.72 2.93 4.54
N ASP A 185 22.94 3.05 5.06
CA ASP A 185 23.88 4.11 4.65
C ASP A 185 24.36 3.90 3.21
N ALA A 186 24.62 2.65 2.80
CA ALA A 186 24.90 2.31 1.40
C ALA A 186 23.72 2.65 0.47
N TYR A 187 22.49 2.35 0.90
CA TYR A 187 21.28 2.70 0.15
C TYR A 187 21.11 4.22 0.02
N LYS A 188 21.27 4.97 1.12
CA LYS A 188 21.23 6.45 1.10
C LYS A 188 22.27 7.02 0.14
N ALA A 189 23.51 6.52 0.19
CA ALA A 189 24.57 6.93 -0.72
C ALA A 189 24.21 6.65 -2.19
N ALA A 190 23.64 5.48 -2.48
CA ALA A 190 23.19 5.12 -3.83
C ALA A 190 22.06 6.03 -4.33
N VAL A 191 21.09 6.38 -3.48
CA VAL A 191 20.00 7.31 -3.81
C VAL A 191 20.56 8.69 -4.12
N ILE A 192 21.44 9.23 -3.27
CA ILE A 192 22.08 10.54 -3.49
C ILE A 192 22.85 10.55 -4.81
N ALA A 193 23.64 9.51 -5.10
CA ALA A 193 24.38 9.41 -6.36
C ALA A 193 23.46 9.34 -7.58
N ARG A 194 22.33 8.63 -7.48
CA ARG A 194 21.32 8.57 -8.55
C ARG A 194 20.69 9.93 -8.79
N ASP A 195 20.32 10.64 -7.73
CA ASP A 195 19.67 11.95 -7.84
C ASP A 195 20.64 13.01 -8.39
N GLN A 196 21.91 12.98 -7.99
CA GLN A 196 22.98 13.80 -8.60
C GLN A 196 23.10 13.53 -10.10
N ARG A 197 23.14 12.25 -10.49
CA ARG A 197 23.20 11.87 -11.91
C ARG A 197 21.96 12.33 -12.69
N ALA A 198 20.78 12.28 -12.08
CA ALA A 198 19.55 12.79 -12.70
C ALA A 198 19.62 14.30 -12.94
N ILE A 199 20.14 15.08 -11.98
CA ILE A 199 20.36 16.53 -12.12
C ILE A 199 21.37 16.83 -13.24
N GLU A 200 22.46 16.06 -13.33
CA GLU A 200 23.45 16.21 -14.40
C GLU A 200 22.84 15.92 -15.79
N LEU A 201 22.06 14.85 -15.91
CA LEU A 201 21.38 14.50 -17.15
C LEU A 201 20.36 15.56 -17.56
N ASP A 202 19.57 16.10 -16.63
CA ASP A 202 18.62 17.19 -16.91
C ASP A 202 19.33 18.47 -17.39
N LYS A 203 20.48 18.81 -16.79
CA LYS A 203 21.31 19.93 -17.27
C LYS A 203 21.80 19.70 -18.70
N ILE A 204 22.36 18.52 -18.98
CA ILE A 204 22.86 18.17 -20.32
C ILE A 204 21.72 18.19 -21.33
N GLU A 205 20.54 17.65 -20.99
CA GLU A 205 19.38 17.64 -21.87
C GLU A 205 18.92 19.07 -22.19
N LYS A 206 18.83 19.95 -21.18
CA LYS A 206 18.48 21.36 -21.37
C LYS A 206 19.49 22.08 -22.27
N GLU A 207 20.79 21.85 -22.08
CA GLU A 207 21.83 22.41 -22.94
C GLU A 207 21.74 21.88 -24.38
N CYS A 208 21.49 20.58 -24.57
CA CYS A 208 21.29 19.99 -25.88
C CYS A 208 20.06 20.57 -26.59
N ARG A 209 18.92 20.68 -25.89
CA ARG A 209 17.71 21.31 -26.43
C ARG A 209 17.96 22.75 -26.85
N LYS A 210 18.63 23.53 -26.00
CA LYS A 210 19.01 24.92 -26.31
C LYS A 210 19.89 25.00 -27.56
N LYS A 211 20.93 24.16 -27.67
CA LYS A 211 21.80 24.10 -28.85
C LYS A 211 21.05 23.70 -30.11
N LEU A 212 20.12 22.75 -30.02
CA LEU A 212 19.26 22.38 -31.15
C LEU A 212 18.36 23.54 -31.56
N GLU A 213 17.73 24.22 -30.62
CA GLU A 213 16.88 25.38 -30.89
C GLU A 213 17.70 26.52 -31.53
N GLU A 214 18.88 26.83 -31.00
CA GLU A 214 19.82 27.79 -31.61
C GLU A 214 20.23 27.39 -33.04
N ALA A 215 20.46 26.10 -33.30
CA ALA A 215 20.79 25.62 -34.65
C ALA A 215 19.59 25.74 -35.61
N THR A 216 18.39 25.35 -35.17
CA THR A 216 17.17 25.45 -35.99
C THR A 216 16.79 26.89 -36.29
N THR A 217 16.91 27.79 -35.32
CA THR A 217 16.66 29.23 -35.51
C THR A 217 17.65 29.84 -36.50
N ARG A 218 18.96 29.54 -36.37
CA ARG A 218 19.97 29.96 -37.36
C ARG A 218 19.66 29.43 -38.76
N TYR A 219 19.27 28.16 -38.87
CA TYR A 219 18.90 27.57 -40.16
C TYR A 219 17.67 28.25 -40.76
N ASN A 220 16.63 28.50 -39.97
CA ASN A 220 15.41 29.17 -40.42
C ASN A 220 15.68 30.63 -40.85
N LEU A 221 16.54 31.34 -40.13
CA LEU A 221 16.99 32.69 -40.52
C LEU A 221 17.72 32.67 -41.87
N ALA A 222 18.68 31.75 -42.06
CA ALA A 222 19.38 31.59 -43.32
C ALA A 222 18.43 31.21 -44.47
N LEU A 223 17.45 30.34 -44.21
CA LEU A 223 16.42 29.96 -45.18
C LEU A 223 15.51 31.14 -45.54
N ALA A 224 15.13 31.98 -44.57
CA ALA A 224 14.35 33.18 -44.79
C ALA A 224 15.11 34.21 -45.63
N GLU A 225 16.40 34.41 -45.35
CA GLU A 225 17.28 35.27 -46.14
C GLU A 225 17.45 34.76 -47.57
N GLN A 226 17.71 33.46 -47.74
CA GLN A 226 17.77 32.83 -49.06
C GLN A 226 16.46 33.05 -49.83
N LYS A 227 15.30 32.83 -49.17
CA LYS A 227 13.99 33.06 -49.78
C LYS A 227 13.82 34.52 -50.20
N CYS A 228 14.17 35.48 -49.34
CA CYS A 228 14.14 36.90 -49.67
C CYS A 228 14.97 37.21 -50.91
N ASN A 229 16.23 36.74 -50.95
CA ASN A 229 17.12 36.92 -52.09
C ASN A 229 16.57 36.30 -53.37
N THR A 230 16.00 35.09 -53.30
CA THR A 230 15.34 34.46 -54.46
C THR A 230 14.11 35.23 -54.93
N THR A 231 13.33 35.82 -54.02
CA THR A 231 12.20 36.65 -54.42
C THR A 231 12.61 37.97 -55.05
N MET A 232 13.69 38.60 -54.54
CA MET A 232 14.23 39.83 -55.11
C MET A 232 14.81 39.61 -56.51
N THR A 233 15.60 38.55 -56.68
CA THR A 233 16.12 38.16 -58.00
C THR A 233 15.01 37.79 -58.98
N LYS A 234 13.98 37.05 -58.54
CA LYS A 234 12.80 36.79 -59.38
C LYS A 234 12.06 38.07 -59.76
N LYS A 235 11.90 39.02 -58.83
CA LYS A 235 11.29 40.32 -59.14
C LYS A 235 12.11 41.09 -60.18
N GLN A 236 13.43 41.15 -60.01
CA GLN A 236 14.33 41.75 -60.99
C GLN A 236 14.20 41.08 -62.35
N GLN A 237 14.21 39.74 -62.41
CA GLN A 237 13.97 38.99 -63.64
C GLN A 237 12.62 39.31 -64.26
N THR A 238 11.53 39.37 -63.48
CA THR A 238 10.22 39.74 -64.04
C THR A 238 10.18 41.18 -64.53
N GLU A 239 10.89 42.11 -63.89
CA GLU A 239 11.00 43.49 -64.36
C GLU A 239 11.82 43.57 -65.66
N GLU A 240 12.94 42.83 -65.75
CA GLU A 240 13.72 42.65 -66.97
C GLU A 240 12.89 42.03 -68.10
N ASP A 241 12.15 40.95 -67.83
CA ASP A 241 11.27 40.29 -68.80
C ASP A 241 10.14 41.23 -69.25
N ASN A 242 9.51 41.96 -68.33
CA ASN A 242 8.47 42.94 -68.66
C ASN A 242 9.03 44.08 -69.54
N THR A 243 10.22 44.60 -69.21
CA THR A 243 10.85 45.64 -70.03
C THR A 243 11.28 45.11 -71.40
N ALA A 244 11.77 43.87 -71.48
CA ALA A 244 12.07 43.20 -72.73
C ALA A 244 10.79 42.97 -73.56
N GLU A 245 9.69 42.57 -72.93
CA GLU A 245 8.38 42.43 -73.59
C GLU A 245 7.89 43.78 -74.14
N ILE A 246 7.95 44.85 -73.35
CA ILE A 246 7.60 46.21 -73.79
C ILE A 246 8.49 46.64 -74.96
N TYR A 247 9.80 46.43 -74.88
CA TYR A 247 10.71 46.78 -75.96
C TYR A 247 10.43 45.98 -77.24
N ASN A 248 10.26 44.66 -77.12
CA ASN A 248 9.95 43.77 -78.24
C ASN A 248 8.59 44.09 -78.87
N THR A 249 7.58 44.45 -78.07
CA THR A 249 6.27 44.87 -78.58
C THR A 249 6.34 46.23 -79.26
N LEU A 250 7.07 47.21 -78.71
CA LEU A 250 7.27 48.53 -79.33
C LEU A 250 8.04 48.47 -80.64
N THR A 251 9.01 47.56 -80.75
CA THR A 251 9.84 47.35 -81.95
C THR A 251 9.29 46.31 -82.91
N SER A 252 8.19 45.64 -82.55
CA SER A 252 7.50 44.70 -83.42
C SER A 252 6.84 45.45 -84.57
N ASP A 253 6.95 44.89 -85.78
CA ASP A 253 6.31 45.35 -87.01
C ASP A 253 4.78 45.53 -86.90
N LEU A 254 4.15 45.05 -85.82
CA LEU A 254 2.72 45.22 -85.54
C LEU A 254 2.36 46.58 -84.91
N LEU A 255 3.25 47.14 -84.08
CA LEU A 255 3.00 48.34 -83.25
C LEU A 255 3.88 49.54 -83.61
N GLU A 256 4.69 49.47 -84.69
CA GLU A 256 5.35 50.64 -85.26
C GLU A 256 4.35 51.82 -85.30
N LEU A 257 4.70 52.88 -84.57
CA LEU A 257 3.83 54.01 -84.28
C LEU A 257 3.15 54.52 -85.56
N PRO A 258 1.81 54.72 -85.58
CA PRO A 258 1.04 54.99 -86.80
C PRO A 258 1.47 56.21 -87.62
N GLU A 259 2.30 57.08 -87.04
CA GLU A 259 2.73 58.34 -87.64
C GLU A 259 4.14 58.27 -88.26
N LEU A 260 4.92 57.21 -88.02
CA LEU A 260 6.29 57.10 -88.53
C LEU A 260 6.55 55.69 -89.08
N LEU A 261 6.26 55.54 -90.39
CA LEU A 261 6.64 54.43 -91.27
C LEU A 261 6.18 53.04 -90.78
N GLU A 262 4.96 52.63 -91.13
CA GLU A 262 4.71 51.21 -91.33
C GLU A 262 5.63 50.73 -92.45
N ASN A 263 6.54 49.78 -92.18
CA ASN A 263 7.47 49.27 -93.20
C ASN A 263 6.69 48.75 -94.43
N PRO A 264 6.73 49.45 -95.59
CA PRO A 264 5.96 49.05 -96.79
C PRO A 264 6.49 47.74 -97.39
N ASP A 265 7.72 47.35 -97.01
CA ASP A 265 8.40 46.13 -97.44
C ASP A 265 7.74 44.85 -96.90
N VAL A 266 6.97 44.93 -95.81
CA VAL A 266 6.21 43.79 -95.28
C VAL A 266 5.15 43.29 -96.28
N SER A 267 4.70 44.18 -97.17
CA SER A 267 3.72 43.85 -98.21
C SER A 267 4.34 43.23 -99.47
N GLN A 268 5.67 43.21 -99.60
CA GLN A 268 6.36 42.65 -100.76
C GLN A 268 6.37 41.13 -100.70
N SER A 269 5.92 40.49 -101.77
CA SER A 269 6.01 39.04 -101.89
C SER A 269 7.44 38.63 -102.25
N ASN A 270 7.95 37.57 -101.60
CA ASN A 270 9.18 36.90 -102.02
C ASN A 270 9.12 36.33 -103.46
N MET A 271 7.93 36.34 -104.11
CA MET A 271 7.70 35.83 -105.47
C MET A 271 8.01 36.84 -106.59
N GLY A 272 8.52 38.04 -106.27
CA GLY A 272 9.10 38.98 -107.24
C GLY A 272 8.57 40.42 -107.16
N PRO A 273 9.33 41.40 -107.69
CA PRO A 273 8.99 42.82 -107.62
C PRO A 273 7.68 43.09 -108.37
N GLY A 274 6.66 43.58 -107.66
CA GLY A 274 5.34 43.92 -108.20
C GLY A 274 4.19 43.03 -107.69
N LYS A 275 4.47 41.90 -107.03
CA LYS A 275 3.44 41.11 -106.34
C LYS A 275 3.36 41.49 -104.87
N LYS A 276 2.21 42.07 -104.48
CA LYS A 276 1.92 42.41 -103.09
C LYS A 276 1.17 41.24 -102.40
N ILE A 277 1.47 40.96 -101.14
CA ILE A 277 0.80 39.92 -100.35
C ILE A 277 -0.62 40.41 -100.01
N ALA A 278 -1.66 39.69 -100.44
CA ALA A 278 -3.04 40.16 -100.42
C ALA A 278 -3.55 40.56 -99.03
N TYR A 279 -3.20 39.82 -97.98
CA TYR A 279 -3.66 40.10 -96.60
C TYR A 279 -2.78 41.10 -95.84
N LEU A 280 -1.60 41.47 -96.38
CA LEU A 280 -0.68 42.47 -95.82
C LEU A 280 -0.66 43.75 -96.67
N TYR A 281 -1.60 43.89 -97.61
CA TYR A 281 -1.66 45.06 -98.48
C TYR A 281 -2.22 46.28 -97.73
N LYS A 282 -1.35 47.22 -97.39
CA LYS A 282 -1.68 48.45 -96.67
C LYS A 282 -1.78 49.66 -97.61
N GLY A 283 -2.56 49.52 -98.68
CA GLY A 283 -2.86 50.61 -99.63
C GLY A 283 -1.73 50.95 -100.61
N MET A 284 -1.99 51.99 -101.42
CA MET A 284 -1.04 52.47 -102.43
C MET A 284 0.06 53.35 -101.83
N SER A 285 1.26 53.28 -102.43
CA SER A 285 2.37 54.19 -102.11
C SER A 285 1.96 55.64 -102.38
N GLU A 286 2.55 56.60 -101.66
CA GLU A 286 2.33 58.03 -101.95
C GLU A 286 2.70 58.39 -103.39
N GLU A 287 3.71 57.75 -103.95
CA GLU A 287 4.14 57.93 -105.35
C GLU A 287 3.05 57.45 -106.34
N GLU A 288 2.45 56.29 -106.08
CA GLU A 288 1.34 55.73 -106.88
C GLU A 288 0.10 56.65 -106.80
N LYS A 289 -0.23 57.16 -105.61
CA LYS A 289 -1.36 58.10 -105.42
C LYS A 289 -1.14 59.44 -106.13
N LEU A 290 0.09 59.95 -106.11
CA LEU A 290 0.47 61.17 -106.83
C LEU A 290 0.32 61.02 -108.34
N GLN A 291 0.68 59.85 -108.88
CA GLN A 291 0.52 59.56 -110.30
C GLN A 291 -0.96 59.54 -110.72
N ILE A 292 -1.83 58.87 -109.95
CA ILE A 292 -3.28 58.86 -110.19
C ILE A 292 -3.86 60.28 -110.14
N ARG A 293 -3.45 61.11 -109.18
CA ARG A 293 -3.91 62.51 -109.11
C ARG A 293 -3.52 63.31 -110.36
N ARG A 294 -2.31 63.12 -110.90
CA ARG A 294 -1.88 63.78 -112.14
C ARG A 294 -2.75 63.36 -113.33
N GLU A 295 -3.06 62.07 -113.44
CA GLU A 295 -3.94 61.55 -114.51
C GLU A 295 -5.36 62.10 -114.39
N GLN A 296 -5.92 62.18 -113.17
CA GLN A 296 -7.25 62.76 -112.95
C GLN A 296 -7.33 64.23 -113.36
N ILE A 297 -6.29 65.02 -113.05
CA ILE A 297 -6.21 66.43 -113.47
C ILE A 297 -6.21 66.52 -115.00
N SER A 298 -5.43 65.65 -115.68
CA SER A 298 -5.39 65.58 -117.13
C SER A 298 -6.75 65.23 -117.75
N GLN A 299 -7.49 64.27 -117.17
CA GLN A 299 -8.83 63.90 -117.63
C GLN A 299 -9.86 65.04 -117.48
N ILE A 300 -9.77 65.83 -116.39
CA ILE A 300 -10.64 67.00 -116.18
C ILE A 300 -10.41 68.05 -117.28
N GLU A 301 -9.16 68.29 -117.66
CA GLU A 301 -8.83 69.21 -118.76
C GLU A 301 -9.36 68.72 -120.12
N GLU A 302 -9.26 67.43 -120.41
CA GLU A 302 -9.81 66.85 -121.65
C GLU A 302 -11.34 66.95 -121.71
N ALA A 303 -12.02 66.65 -120.60
CA ALA A 303 -13.48 66.76 -120.50
C ALA A 303 -13.96 68.21 -120.70
N ARG A 304 -13.21 69.19 -120.16
CA ARG A 304 -13.49 70.61 -120.36
C ARG A 304 -13.41 71.01 -121.84
N LYS A 305 -12.38 70.56 -122.56
CA LYS A 305 -12.21 70.83 -124.00
C LYS A 305 -13.34 70.23 -124.85
N LYS A 306 -13.81 69.01 -124.54
CA LYS A 306 -14.95 68.40 -125.25
C LYS A 306 -16.23 69.21 -125.08
N LYS A 307 -16.54 69.66 -123.86
CA LYS A 307 -17.74 70.44 -123.55
C LYS A 307 -17.76 71.80 -124.27
N GLU A 308 -16.60 72.42 -124.44
CA GLU A 308 -16.45 73.66 -125.20
C GLU A 308 -16.71 73.48 -126.70
N MET A 309 -16.29 72.34 -127.27
CA MET A 309 -16.57 71.98 -128.66
C MET A 309 -18.07 71.72 -128.90
N GLU A 310 -18.73 70.98 -128.01
CA GLU A 310 -20.18 70.70 -128.09
C GLU A 310 -21.01 71.99 -128.04
N ALA A 311 -20.68 72.91 -127.12
CA ALA A 311 -21.38 74.19 -127.00
C ALA A 311 -21.25 75.07 -128.27
N ARG A 312 -20.15 74.95 -129.01
CA ARG A 312 -19.95 75.65 -130.28
C ARG A 312 -20.84 75.08 -131.38
N MET A 313 -20.89 73.75 -131.51
CA MET A 313 -21.75 73.05 -132.47
C MET A 313 -23.24 73.34 -132.24
N GLN A 314 -23.65 73.44 -130.97
CA GLN A 314 -25.04 73.68 -130.61
C GLN A 314 -25.53 75.09 -131.01
N ARG A 315 -24.67 76.11 -130.90
CA ARG A 315 -24.99 77.48 -131.40
C ARG A 315 -25.17 77.52 -132.91
N GLU A 316 -24.33 76.79 -133.65
CA GLU A 316 -24.42 76.73 -135.11
C GLU A 316 -25.72 76.03 -135.56
N PHE A 317 -26.15 75.00 -134.83
CA PHE A 317 -27.41 74.30 -135.09
C PHE A 317 -28.65 75.16 -134.78
N GLU A 318 -28.65 75.92 -133.69
CA GLU A 318 -29.75 76.84 -133.34
C GLU A 318 -29.94 77.96 -134.37
N ALA A 319 -28.85 78.50 -134.91
CA ALA A 319 -28.91 79.51 -135.98
C ALA A 319 -29.56 78.94 -137.27
N TYR A 320 -29.28 77.68 -137.61
CA TYR A 320 -29.87 77.00 -138.76
C TYR A 320 -31.38 76.75 -138.58
N ILE A 321 -31.82 76.33 -137.39
CA ILE A 321 -33.24 76.11 -137.08
C ILE A 321 -34.05 77.41 -137.18
N ASN A 322 -33.52 78.51 -136.63
CA ASN A 322 -34.24 79.79 -136.64
C ASN A 322 -34.45 80.31 -138.07
N GLY A 323 -33.45 80.15 -138.97
CA GLY A 323 -33.58 80.53 -140.38
C GLY A 323 -34.60 79.68 -141.15
N THR A 324 -34.68 78.37 -140.86
CA THR A 324 -35.64 77.46 -141.49
C THR A 324 -37.08 77.70 -141.00
N GLN A 325 -37.28 78.06 -139.73
CA GLN A 325 -38.62 78.39 -139.22
C GLN A 325 -39.20 79.67 -139.85
N GLN A 326 -38.38 80.69 -140.11
CA GLN A 326 -38.82 81.91 -140.80
C GLN A 326 -39.31 81.63 -142.23
N THR A 327 -38.61 80.75 -142.96
CA THR A 327 -38.98 80.37 -144.33
C THR A 327 -40.29 79.57 -144.36
N ILE A 328 -40.49 78.63 -143.43
CA ILE A 328 -41.74 77.88 -143.28
C ILE A 328 -42.92 78.80 -142.95
N HIS A 329 -42.72 79.82 -142.11
CA HIS A 329 -43.77 80.77 -141.75
C HIS A 329 -44.26 81.59 -142.94
N LEU A 330 -43.35 82.07 -143.79
CA LEU A 330 -43.69 82.82 -145.02
C LEU A 330 -44.48 81.95 -146.00
N MET A 331 -44.08 80.69 -146.19
CA MET A 331 -44.75 79.77 -147.12
C MET A 331 -46.19 79.42 -146.67
N ASN A 332 -46.41 79.31 -145.35
CA ASN A 332 -47.75 79.08 -144.79
C ASN A 332 -48.71 80.27 -144.98
N LEU A 333 -48.20 81.51 -144.98
CA LEU A 333 -49.02 82.70 -145.24
C LEU A 333 -49.52 82.74 -146.69
N GLU A 334 -48.68 82.34 -147.66
CA GLU A 334 -49.09 82.23 -149.07
C GLU A 334 -50.15 81.16 -149.28
N LEU A 335 -49.99 79.97 -148.69
CA LEU A 335 -50.98 78.89 -148.78
C LEU A 335 -52.35 79.31 -148.22
N LYS A 336 -52.38 80.03 -147.09
CA LYS A 336 -53.63 80.54 -146.51
C LYS A 336 -54.35 81.56 -147.39
N ARG A 337 -53.63 82.36 -148.18
CA ARG A 337 -54.24 83.29 -149.15
C ARG A 337 -54.92 82.54 -150.29
N LYS A 338 -54.21 81.58 -150.90
CA LYS A 338 -54.75 80.76 -152.00
C LYS A 338 -56.00 79.99 -151.57
N HIS A 339 -55.98 79.42 -150.37
CA HIS A 339 -57.12 78.64 -149.88
C HIS A 339 -58.40 79.47 -149.67
N ARG A 340 -58.28 80.76 -149.27
CA ARG A 340 -59.44 81.66 -149.17
C ARG A 340 -60.05 82.00 -150.54
N GLU A 341 -59.23 82.11 -151.57
CA GLU A 341 -59.71 82.39 -152.93
C GLU A 341 -60.47 81.20 -153.51
N GLU A 342 -60.01 79.97 -153.27
CA GLU A 342 -60.70 78.74 -153.68
C GLU A 342 -62.04 78.57 -152.97
N LEU A 343 -62.12 78.83 -151.67
CA LEU A 343 -63.37 78.74 -150.91
C LEU A 343 -64.44 79.72 -151.40
N LYS A 344 -64.05 80.93 -151.84
CA LYS A 344 -64.98 81.90 -152.46
C LYS A 344 -65.58 81.36 -153.76
N LYS A 345 -64.76 80.77 -154.62
CA LYS A 345 -65.22 80.20 -155.91
C LYS A 345 -66.23 79.07 -155.71
N ILE A 346 -65.99 78.20 -154.73
CA ILE A 346 -66.90 77.08 -154.39
C ILE A 346 -68.24 77.60 -153.85
N ALA A 347 -68.24 78.68 -153.07
CA ALA A 347 -69.46 79.27 -152.54
C ALA A 347 -70.36 79.85 -153.65
N ASP A 348 -69.76 80.52 -154.65
CA ASP A 348 -70.48 81.10 -155.78
C ASP A 348 -71.10 80.02 -156.70
N GLU A 349 -70.40 78.90 -156.93
CA GLU A 349 -70.93 77.77 -157.73
C GLU A 349 -72.09 77.07 -157.04
N ASN A 350 -72.03 76.87 -155.72
CA ASN A 350 -73.12 76.26 -154.95
C ASN A 350 -74.41 77.09 -154.98
N LEU A 351 -74.30 78.43 -155.03
CA LEU A 351 -75.46 79.31 -155.13
C LEU A 351 -76.20 79.12 -156.47
N ARG A 352 -75.45 79.00 -157.57
CA ARG A 352 -76.01 78.72 -158.92
C ARG A 352 -76.74 77.38 -158.98
N LEU A 353 -76.13 76.33 -158.45
CA LEU A 353 -76.71 74.98 -158.44
C LEU A 353 -78.04 74.92 -157.64
N ALA A 354 -78.13 75.69 -156.56
CA ALA A 354 -79.35 75.75 -155.73
C ALA A 354 -80.53 76.39 -156.49
N GLU A 355 -80.28 77.41 -157.31
CA GLU A 355 -81.33 78.07 -158.11
C GLU A 355 -81.88 77.16 -159.22
N GLU A 356 -80.99 76.45 -159.94
CA GLU A 356 -81.39 75.47 -160.97
C GLU A 356 -82.22 74.31 -160.41
N GLN A 357 -81.89 73.83 -159.21
CA GLN A 357 -82.63 72.73 -158.60
C GLN A 357 -84.05 73.17 -158.19
N LYS A 358 -84.20 74.44 -157.78
CA LYS A 358 -85.48 75.03 -157.37
C LYS A 358 -86.43 75.22 -158.55
N SER A 359 -85.91 75.65 -159.71
CA SER A 359 -86.70 75.78 -160.94
C SER A 359 -87.14 74.42 -161.49
N ARG A 360 -86.26 73.41 -161.46
CA ARG A 360 -86.57 72.04 -161.91
C ARG A 360 -87.67 71.36 -161.07
N LYS A 361 -87.66 71.54 -159.75
CA LYS A 361 -88.72 71.03 -158.86
C LYS A 361 -90.08 71.67 -159.12
N LYS A 362 -90.12 72.97 -159.45
CA LYS A 362 -91.38 73.64 -159.82
C LYS A 362 -92.01 73.02 -161.07
N PHE A 363 -91.23 72.73 -162.11
CA PHE A 363 -91.74 72.14 -163.36
C PHE A 363 -92.38 70.74 -163.16
N LEU A 364 -91.73 69.87 -162.39
CA LEU A 364 -92.20 68.51 -162.10
C LEU A 364 -93.57 68.47 -161.42
N ASN A 365 -93.79 69.35 -160.44
CA ASN A 365 -95.00 69.31 -159.63
C ASN A 365 -96.25 69.84 -160.33
N THR A 366 -96.13 70.80 -161.27
CA THR A 366 -97.30 71.42 -161.91
C THR A 366 -97.79 70.70 -163.15
N ILE A 367 -96.90 70.05 -163.91
CA ILE A 367 -97.25 69.53 -165.25
C ILE A 367 -97.33 67.99 -165.25
N VAL A 368 -96.49 67.31 -164.47
CA VAL A 368 -96.35 65.85 -164.56
C VAL A 368 -97.22 65.12 -163.53
N TYR A 369 -97.43 65.69 -162.34
CA TYR A 369 -98.09 65.00 -161.22
C TYR A 369 -99.59 65.32 -161.07
N VAL A 370 -100.33 65.57 -162.16
CA VAL A 370 -101.78 65.77 -162.13
C VAL A 370 -102.47 64.80 -163.10
N ASN A 371 -103.13 63.76 -162.56
CA ASN A 371 -103.84 62.76 -163.35
C ASN A 371 -105.28 63.23 -163.65
N ARG A 372 -105.66 63.31 -164.93
CA ARG A 372 -107.05 63.45 -165.40
C ARG A 372 -107.56 62.08 -165.85
N ALA A 373 -108.77 61.68 -165.43
CA ALA A 373 -109.40 60.44 -165.89
C ALA A 373 -109.84 60.57 -167.35
N THR A 374 -109.43 59.61 -168.19
CA THR A 374 -109.69 59.52 -169.63
C THR A 374 -111.10 58.97 -169.92
N GLU A 375 -111.67 59.33 -171.07
CA GLU A 375 -113.06 59.00 -171.46
C GLU A 375 -113.38 57.49 -171.47
N ASP A 376 -112.37 56.62 -171.65
CA ASP A 376 -112.51 55.15 -171.50
C ASP A 376 -112.99 54.70 -170.09
N TYR A 377 -112.79 55.52 -169.05
CA TYR A 377 -113.25 55.25 -167.69
C TYR A 377 -114.78 55.34 -167.55
N PHE A 378 -115.44 56.16 -168.37
CA PHE A 378 -116.90 56.37 -168.29
C PHE A 378 -117.70 55.38 -169.13
N ASP A 379 -117.05 54.64 -170.03
CA ASP A 379 -117.69 53.69 -170.96
C ASP A 379 -117.86 52.26 -170.41
N GLN A 380 -117.42 52.02 -169.17
CA GLN A 380 -117.39 50.71 -168.51
C GLN A 380 -118.64 50.40 -167.65
N PHE A 381 -119.53 51.36 -167.43
CA PHE A 381 -120.68 51.17 -166.54
C PHE A 381 -122.00 50.85 -167.28
N ASN A 382 -122.67 49.78 -166.83
CA ASN A 382 -124.07 49.41 -167.10
C ASN A 382 -124.46 49.05 -168.55
N LYS A 383 -123.57 48.33 -169.26
CA LYS A 383 -123.80 47.65 -170.56
C LYS A 383 -124.44 46.23 -170.44
N SER A 384 -125.12 45.87 -169.35
CA SER A 384 -125.81 44.56 -169.21
C SER A 384 -127.11 44.65 -168.40
N SER A 385 -128.17 43.94 -168.81
CA SER A 385 -129.53 44.06 -168.27
C SER A 385 -129.82 43.16 -167.05
N ARG A 386 -129.07 43.33 -165.97
CA ARG A 386 -129.40 42.75 -164.66
C ARG A 386 -129.52 43.82 -163.61
#